data_AF-A0A7X6VUG9-F1
#
_entry.id   AF-A0A7X6VUG9-F1
#
_cell.length_a   1.000
_cell.length_b   1.000
_cell.length_c   1.000
_cell.angle_alpha   90.00
_cell.angle_beta   90.00
_cell.angle_gamma   90.00
#
_symmetry.space_group_name_H-M   'P 1'
#
loop_
_entity.id
_entity.type
_entity.pdbx_description
1 polymer ?
#
loop_
_entity_poly.entity_id
_entity_poly.type
_entity_poly.pdbx_seq_one_letter_code
_entity_poly.pdbx_strand_id
1 'polypeptide(L)'
;MTSGEGFKISLISHYRPVNELLTPIQKDQRSAFEKQFAGMTLEPFTYDDYESTRKTLIDSIYQRLTDDDKKFLLSFEAGMPEWDYFPYELIKELPAVKWKLLNIQKLKEANPKKHEEMINSLTKTLGL
;
A
#
# COMPACT_ATOMS: atom_id res chain seq x y z
N MET A 1 -6.43 1.64 -18.76
CA MET A 1 -6.30 1.60 -17.30
C MET A 1 -7.37 2.49 -16.68
N THR A 2 -8.23 1.94 -15.82
CA THR A 2 -9.16 2.73 -15.00
C THR A 2 -8.40 3.42 -13.86
N SER A 3 -9.02 4.43 -13.23
CA SER A 3 -8.36 5.37 -12.31
C SER A 3 -7.81 4.77 -11.00
N GLY A 4 -7.97 3.47 -10.73
CA GLY A 4 -7.48 2.80 -9.51
C GLY A 4 -6.36 1.77 -9.71
N GLU A 5 -6.05 1.38 -10.96
CA GLU A 5 -5.18 0.23 -11.21
C GLU A 5 -3.70 0.55 -11.04
N GLY A 6 -3.28 1.77 -11.39
CA GLY A 6 -1.90 2.21 -11.19
C GLY A 6 -1.47 2.13 -9.73
N PHE A 7 -2.37 2.45 -8.80
CA PHE A 7 -2.12 2.30 -7.37
C PHE A 7 -1.94 0.83 -6.97
N LYS A 8 -2.81 -0.06 -7.44
CA LYS A 8 -2.68 -1.50 -7.16
C LYS A 8 -1.38 -2.08 -7.71
N ILE A 9 -1.00 -1.70 -8.93
CA ILE A 9 0.30 -2.07 -9.52
C ILE A 9 1.45 -1.54 -8.65
N SER A 10 1.35 -0.30 -8.15
CA SER A 10 2.38 0.25 -7.26
C SER A 10 2.53 -0.56 -5.97
N LEU A 11 1.43 -1.04 -5.37
CA LEU A 11 1.47 -1.84 -4.13
C LEU A 11 2.25 -3.14 -4.32
N ILE A 12 2.01 -3.84 -5.43
CA ILE A 12 2.70 -5.11 -5.74
C ILE A 12 4.09 -4.93 -6.36
N SER A 13 4.45 -3.70 -6.73
CA SER A 13 5.78 -3.36 -7.25
C SER A 13 6.69 -2.72 -6.19
N HIS A 14 6.15 -2.32 -5.04
CA HIS A 14 6.89 -1.60 -4.01
C HIS A 14 7.76 -2.52 -3.16
N TYR A 15 8.94 -2.06 -2.74
CA TYR A 15 9.85 -2.84 -1.89
C TYR A 15 9.33 -3.09 -0.46
N ARG A 16 8.31 -2.33 -0.03
CA ARG A 16 7.69 -2.47 1.30
C ARG A 16 6.52 -3.46 1.27
N PRO A 17 6.26 -4.14 2.39
CA PRO A 17 5.03 -4.89 2.59
C PRO A 17 3.77 -4.03 2.34
N VAL A 18 2.73 -4.62 1.75
CA VAL A 18 1.48 -3.89 1.45
C VAL A 18 0.83 -3.31 2.71
N ASN A 19 0.86 -4.02 3.84
CA ASN A 19 0.27 -3.53 5.08
C ASN A 19 0.89 -2.20 5.53
N GLU A 20 2.22 -2.03 5.41
CA GLU A 20 2.89 -0.76 5.75
C GLU A 20 2.48 0.40 4.85
N LEU A 21 2.14 0.12 3.60
CA LEU A 21 1.70 1.13 2.64
C LEU A 21 0.25 1.56 2.88
N LEU A 22 -0.60 0.61 3.31
CA LEU A 22 -1.99 0.87 3.64
C LEU A 22 -2.15 1.52 5.03
N THR A 23 -1.27 1.22 5.99
CA THR A 23 -1.24 1.84 7.32
C THR A 23 0.01 2.71 7.52
N PRO A 24 0.11 3.87 6.85
CA PRO A 24 1.28 4.72 6.97
C PRO A 24 1.40 5.33 8.37
N ILE A 25 2.63 5.46 8.87
CA ILE A 25 2.91 6.19 10.12
C ILE A 25 2.62 7.67 9.90
N GLN A 26 1.68 8.20 10.67
CA GLN A 26 1.31 9.61 10.66
C GLN A 26 2.29 10.41 11.49
N LYS A 27 3.30 10.98 10.82
CA LYS A 27 4.29 11.85 11.47
C LYS A 27 3.72 13.24 11.66
N ASP A 28 3.98 13.82 12.82
CA ASP A 28 3.82 15.26 13.05
C ASP A 28 4.96 16.00 12.36
N GLN A 29 4.59 16.84 11.38
CA GLN A 29 5.48 17.66 10.58
C GLN A 29 5.15 19.15 10.73
N ARG A 30 4.39 19.56 11.76
CA ARG A 30 3.93 20.94 11.93
C ARG A 30 5.07 21.94 11.95
N SER A 31 6.15 21.65 12.69
CA SER A 31 7.35 22.51 12.73
C SER A 31 8.02 22.68 11.36
N ALA A 32 8.07 21.63 10.55
CA ALA A 32 8.62 21.73 9.19
C ALA A 32 7.67 22.53 8.28
N PHE A 33 6.37 22.27 8.37
CA PHE A 33 5.34 23.01 7.65
C PHE A 33 5.40 24.52 7.94
N GLU A 34 5.38 24.90 9.21
CA GLU A 34 5.41 26.30 9.66
C GLU A 34 6.67 27.04 9.21
N LYS A 35 7.83 26.38 9.24
CA LYS A 35 9.11 27.02 8.93
C LYS A 35 9.42 27.06 7.43
N GLN A 36 8.90 26.12 6.66
CA GLN A 36 9.36 25.88 5.28
C GLN A 36 8.27 25.99 4.22
N PHE A 37 7.00 26.03 4.61
CA PHE A 37 5.87 25.98 3.66
C PHE A 37 4.78 27.01 3.95
N ALA A 38 4.62 27.45 5.21
CA ALA A 38 3.62 28.45 5.56
C ALA A 38 3.82 29.75 4.76
N GLY A 39 2.75 30.22 4.12
CA GLY A 39 2.77 31.43 3.28
C GLY A 39 3.35 31.24 1.87
N MET A 40 3.72 30.03 1.47
CA MET A 40 4.22 29.75 0.12
C MET A 40 3.13 29.47 -0.93
N THR A 41 1.87 29.41 -0.51
CA THR A 41 0.71 29.14 -1.38
C THR A 41 -0.11 30.41 -1.62
N LEU A 42 -0.70 30.53 -2.81
CA LEU A 42 -1.62 31.62 -3.13
C LEU A 42 -2.92 31.53 -2.32
N GLU A 43 -3.43 30.30 -2.18
CA GLU A 43 -4.58 29.99 -1.33
C GLU A 43 -4.11 29.64 0.08
N PRO A 44 -4.79 30.09 1.15
CA PRO A 44 -4.48 29.69 2.51
C PRO A 44 -4.53 28.16 2.66
N PHE A 45 -3.46 27.59 3.18
CA PHE A 45 -3.36 26.16 3.49
C PHE A 45 -2.75 26.02 4.87
N THR A 46 -3.44 25.32 5.77
CA THR A 46 -3.00 25.10 7.15
C THR A 46 -2.45 23.68 7.32
N TYR A 47 -1.73 23.44 8.42
CA TYR A 47 -1.30 22.09 8.75
C TYR A 47 -2.48 21.17 9.09
N ASP A 48 -3.57 21.72 9.64
CA ASP A 48 -4.77 20.94 9.94
C ASP A 48 -5.49 20.51 8.65
N ASP A 49 -5.41 21.31 7.58
CA ASP A 49 -5.86 20.91 6.23
C ASP A 49 -5.05 19.73 5.69
N TYR A 50 -3.73 19.74 5.91
CA TYR A 50 -2.87 18.60 5.56
C TYR A 50 -3.29 17.32 6.32
N GLU A 51 -3.51 17.40 7.63
CA GLU A 51 -3.87 16.24 8.44
C GLU A 51 -5.25 15.68 8.07
N SER A 52 -6.24 16.56 7.88
CA SER A 52 -7.59 16.17 7.46
C SER A 52 -7.62 15.59 6.04
N THR A 53 -6.87 16.17 5.10
CA THR A 53 -6.73 15.66 3.74
C THR A 53 -6.04 14.30 3.73
N ARG A 54 -4.97 14.12 4.52
CA ARG A 54 -4.26 12.84 4.66
C ARG A 54 -5.20 11.74 5.19
N LYS A 55 -5.99 12.04 6.23
CA LYS A 55 -6.99 11.10 6.75
C LYS A 55 -8.00 10.71 5.67
N THR A 56 -8.55 11.70 4.97
CA THR A 56 -9.52 11.49 3.88
C THR A 56 -8.93 10.63 2.77
N LEU A 57 -7.66 10.83 2.40
CA LEU A 57 -6.96 10.03 1.39
C LEU A 57 -6.85 8.57 1.81
N ILE A 58 -6.42 8.32 3.06
CA ILE A 58 -6.30 6.95 3.60
C ILE A 58 -7.66 6.26 3.57
N ASP A 59 -8.69 6.91 4.11
CA ASP A 59 -10.06 6.36 4.15
C ASP A 59 -10.58 6.08 2.73
N SER A 60 -10.32 6.99 1.78
CA SER A 60 -10.73 6.85 0.38
C SER A 60 -10.03 5.68 -0.32
N ILE A 61 -8.75 5.42 0.00
CA ILE A 61 -8.02 4.25 -0.53
C ILE A 61 -8.67 2.97 -0.02
N TYR A 62 -8.93 2.87 1.28
CA TYR A 62 -9.57 1.69 1.87
C TYR A 62 -10.95 1.40 1.27
N GLN A 63 -11.78 2.43 1.09
CA GLN A 63 -13.12 2.28 0.51
C GLN A 63 -13.11 1.85 -0.96
N ARG A 64 -12.00 2.06 -1.68
CA ARG A 64 -11.86 1.67 -3.09
C ARG A 64 -11.30 0.26 -3.29
N LEU A 65 -10.79 -0.38 -2.25
CA LEU A 65 -10.34 -1.77 -2.33
C LEU A 65 -11.56 -2.69 -2.33
N THR A 66 -11.81 -3.34 -3.46
CA THR A 66 -12.83 -4.38 -3.58
C THR A 66 -12.42 -5.64 -2.84
N ASP A 67 -13.36 -6.55 -2.57
CA ASP A 67 -13.04 -7.83 -1.92
C ASP A 67 -12.07 -8.67 -2.75
N ASP A 68 -12.16 -8.60 -4.08
CA ASP A 68 -11.21 -9.28 -4.98
C ASP A 68 -9.81 -8.64 -4.92
N ASP A 69 -9.73 -7.31 -4.80
CA ASP A 69 -8.45 -6.63 -4.58
C ASP A 69 -7.81 -7.06 -3.25
N LYS A 70 -8.60 -7.18 -2.18
CA LYS A 70 -8.11 -7.63 -0.87
C LYS A 70 -7.60 -9.06 -0.92
N LYS A 71 -8.37 -9.99 -1.53
CA LYS A 71 -7.97 -11.39 -1.73
C LYS A 71 -6.69 -11.49 -2.57
N PHE A 72 -6.62 -10.72 -3.65
CA PHE A 72 -5.43 -10.66 -4.49
C PHE A 72 -4.20 -10.20 -3.71
N LEU A 73 -4.27 -9.07 -3.00
CA LEU A 73 -3.15 -8.54 -2.21
C LEU A 73 -2.69 -9.53 -1.13
N LEU A 74 -3.63 -10.23 -0.48
CA LEU A 74 -3.32 -11.25 0.52
C LEU A 74 -2.62 -12.47 -0.09
N SER A 75 -3.16 -13.03 -1.18
CA SER A 75 -2.56 -14.17 -1.89
C SER A 75 -1.17 -13.82 -2.46
N PHE A 76 -1.00 -12.58 -2.93
CA PHE A 76 0.27 -12.07 -3.43
C PHE A 76 1.33 -12.03 -2.32
N GLU A 77 1.02 -11.42 -1.17
CA GLU A 77 1.93 -11.37 -0.02
C GLU A 77 2.13 -12.75 0.63
N ALA A 78 1.21 -13.70 0.43
CA ALA A 78 1.38 -15.13 0.80
C ALA A 78 2.39 -15.88 -0.08
N GLY A 79 2.83 -15.25 -1.18
CA GLY A 79 3.77 -15.78 -2.17
C GLY A 79 3.12 -16.68 -3.22
N MET A 80 1.78 -16.72 -3.28
CA MET A 80 0.98 -17.54 -4.20
C MET A 80 -0.16 -16.69 -4.78
N PRO A 81 0.15 -15.73 -5.70
CA PRO A 81 -0.85 -14.78 -6.15
C PRO A 81 -1.97 -15.44 -6.95
N GLU A 82 -3.21 -15.17 -6.57
CA GLU A 82 -4.41 -15.57 -7.30
C GLU A 82 -4.69 -14.55 -8.41
N TRP A 83 -3.98 -14.69 -9.53
CA TRP A 83 -3.98 -13.73 -10.62
C TRP A 83 -5.32 -13.53 -11.32
N ASP A 84 -6.27 -14.46 -11.16
CA ASP A 84 -7.62 -14.33 -11.73
C ASP A 84 -8.36 -13.10 -11.18
N TYR A 85 -7.97 -12.60 -10.01
CA TYR A 85 -8.48 -11.35 -9.42
C TYR A 85 -7.77 -10.09 -9.96
N PHE A 86 -6.74 -10.23 -10.81
CA PHE A 86 -6.00 -9.10 -11.36
C PHE A 86 -6.12 -9.03 -12.89
N PRO A 87 -6.78 -8.00 -13.45
CA PRO A 87 -7.22 -8.00 -14.85
C PRO A 87 -6.11 -7.84 -15.91
N TYR A 88 -4.84 -7.74 -15.51
CA TYR A 88 -3.72 -7.42 -16.40
C TYR A 88 -2.61 -8.46 -16.35
N GLU A 89 -2.62 -9.38 -17.32
CA GLU A 89 -1.65 -10.48 -17.40
C GLU A 89 -0.19 -10.01 -17.48
N LEU A 90 0.06 -8.95 -18.26
CA LEU A 90 1.41 -8.40 -18.46
C LEU A 90 2.07 -7.86 -17.19
N ILE A 91 1.29 -7.60 -16.12
CA ILE A 91 1.82 -7.07 -14.86
C ILE A 91 2.69 -8.12 -14.13
N LYS A 92 2.43 -9.41 -14.36
CA LYS A 92 3.25 -10.52 -13.86
C LYS A 92 4.69 -10.45 -14.37
N GLU A 93 4.88 -9.84 -15.54
CA GLU A 93 6.17 -9.76 -16.22
C GLU A 93 7.02 -8.57 -15.76
N LEU A 94 6.45 -7.64 -14.98
CA LEU A 94 7.19 -6.48 -14.50
C LEU A 94 8.34 -6.92 -13.57
N PRO A 95 9.58 -6.42 -13.80
CA PRO A 95 10.73 -6.79 -12.98
C PRO A 95 10.51 -6.53 -11.48
N ALA A 96 9.87 -5.42 -11.14
CA ALA A 96 9.58 -5.06 -9.76
C ALA A 96 8.62 -6.05 -9.07
N VAL A 97 7.59 -6.52 -9.80
CA VAL A 97 6.61 -7.50 -9.30
C VAL A 97 7.28 -8.84 -9.08
N LYS A 98 8.05 -9.33 -10.07
CA LYS A 98 8.84 -10.57 -9.95
C LYS A 98 9.83 -10.51 -8.79
N TRP A 99 10.52 -9.37 -8.64
CA TRP A 99 11.48 -9.16 -7.57
C TRP A 99 10.82 -9.18 -6.19
N LYS A 100 9.67 -8.53 -6.04
CA LYS A 100 8.90 -8.54 -4.79
C LYS A 100 8.46 -9.96 -4.43
N LEU A 101 7.91 -10.71 -5.37
CA LEU A 101 7.51 -12.11 -5.15
C LEU A 101 8.69 -13.00 -4.75
N LEU A 102 9.83 -12.85 -5.41
CA LEU A 102 11.04 -13.58 -5.05
C LEU A 102 11.47 -13.29 -3.60
N ASN A 103 11.39 -12.04 -3.16
CA ASN A 103 11.74 -11.67 -1.79
C ASN A 103 10.74 -12.21 -0.76
N ILE A 104 9.44 -12.22 -1.09
CA ILE A 104 8.41 -12.84 -0.27
C ILE A 104 8.68 -14.34 -0.11
N GLN A 105 8.98 -15.04 -1.20
CA GLN A 105 9.30 -16.48 -1.17
C GLN A 105 10.55 -16.76 -0.32
N LYS A 106 11.64 -16.00 -0.54
CA LYS A 106 12.85 -16.10 0.28
C LYS A 106 12.58 -15.85 1.76
N LEU A 107 11.73 -14.86 2.08
CA LEU A 107 11.35 -14.59 3.47
C LEU A 107 10.56 -15.74 4.08
N LYS A 108 9.59 -16.30 3.34
CA LYS A 108 8.77 -17.44 3.77
C LYS A 108 9.63 -18.66 4.08
N GLU A 109 10.65 -18.92 3.28
CA GLU A 109 11.60 -20.01 3.49
C GLU A 109 12.57 -19.74 4.65
N ALA A 110 13.17 -18.55 4.70
CA ALA A 110 14.20 -18.23 5.68
C ALA A 110 13.63 -17.89 7.08
N ASN A 111 12.42 -17.35 7.16
CA ASN A 111 11.76 -16.94 8.39
C ASN A 111 10.23 -17.04 8.28
N PRO A 112 9.67 -18.26 8.32
CA PRO A 112 8.23 -18.49 8.15
C PRO A 112 7.38 -17.80 9.22
N LYS A 113 7.89 -17.70 10.47
CA LYS A 113 7.18 -17.01 11.56
C LYS A 113 6.98 -15.53 11.26
N LYS A 114 8.03 -14.83 10.79
CA LYS A 114 7.91 -13.42 10.41
C LYS A 114 6.97 -13.24 9.22
N HIS A 115 7.02 -14.15 8.25
CA HIS A 115 6.09 -14.13 7.12
C HIS A 115 4.63 -14.27 7.60
N GLU A 116 4.35 -15.21 8.49
CA GLU A 116 3.02 -15.39 9.09
C GLU A 116 2.54 -14.16 9.87
N GLU A 117 3.41 -13.50 10.65
CA GLU A 117 3.10 -12.24 11.34
C GLU A 117 2.71 -11.13 10.35
N MET A 118 3.41 -11.03 9.22
CA MET A 118 3.09 -10.06 8.16
C MET A 118 1.75 -10.36 7.50
N ILE A 119 1.45 -11.62 7.21
CA ILE A 119 0.15 -12.06 6.67
C ILE A 119 -0.98 -11.74 7.64
N ASN A 120 -0.80 -12.04 8.92
CA ASN A 120 -1.78 -11.72 9.96
C ASN A 120 -2.01 -10.22 10.11
N SER A 121 -0.95 -9.41 10.02
CA SER A 121 -1.08 -7.94 10.02
C SER A 121 -1.85 -7.44 8.80
N LEU A 122 -1.54 -7.95 7.60
CA LEU A 122 -2.22 -7.55 6.39
C LEU A 122 -3.71 -7.95 6.41
N THR A 123 -4.01 -9.17 6.86
CA THR A 123 -5.38 -9.69 7.01
C THR A 123 -6.23 -8.76 7.86
N LYS A 124 -5.72 -8.37 9.04
CA LYS A 124 -6.36 -7.37 9.91
C LYS A 124 -6.53 -6.02 9.21
N THR A 125 -5.50 -5.55 8.52
CA THR A 125 -5.54 -4.27 7.77
C THR A 125 -6.61 -4.25 6.67
N LEU A 126 -6.83 -5.38 5.99
CA LEU A 126 -7.82 -5.51 4.92
C LEU A 126 -9.24 -5.80 5.45
N GLY A 127 -9.37 -6.13 6.74
CA GLY A 127 -10.64 -6.51 7.36
C GLY A 127 -11.13 -7.89 6.91
N LEU A 128 -10.21 -8.81 6.65
CA LEU A 128 -10.46 -10.22 6.32
C LEU A 128 -10.28 -11.13 7.54
#